data_AF-B3JDR5-F1
#
_entry.id   AF-B3JDR5-F1
#
_cell.length_a   1.000
_cell.length_b   1.000
_cell.length_c   1.000
_cell.angle_alpha   90.00
_cell.angle_beta   90.00
_cell.angle_gamma   90.00
#
_symmetry.space_group_name_H-M   'P 1'
#
loop_
_entity.id
_entity.type
_entity.pdbx_description
1 polymer ?
#
loop_
_entity_poly.entity_id
_entity_poly.type
_entity_poly.pdbx_seq_one_letter_code
_entity_poly.pdbx_strand_id
1 'polypeptide(L)'
;MSERMSEFTSTFHDELVGCAGDILCIDGKAMRGTVLENGRTPDIVSAYSLEGGFTLATDMCEEKSNEITSVPKLLDKVDVSGCIVTADAMSFQKAIIDKIREKGGDFLIELKANQRTLRYGVEDNVELAEPVDVYSEGPFLEHGRIETRVCRIFRGNDLITDRKKWNGNLTVVEIRTATERKSDGQKSSERRFYVSSFHGSARRLSTIARMHWAIESMHWDLDRNLRQDFIRRNSARSARNLDTI
;
A
#
# COMPACT_ATOMS: atom_id res chain seq x y z
N MET A 1 -4.50 -25.85 2.85
CA MET A 1 -3.18 -25.75 2.19
C MET A 1 -2.77 -24.29 2.19
N SER A 2 -3.47 -23.40 1.50
CA SER A 2 -3.23 -21.93 1.57
C SER A 2 -3.17 -21.37 3.01
N GLU A 3 -4.12 -21.68 3.91
CA GLU A 3 -4.04 -21.20 5.30
C GLU A 3 -2.85 -21.74 6.10
N ARG A 4 -2.52 -23.03 5.93
CA ARG A 4 -1.32 -23.63 6.55
C ARG A 4 -0.02 -23.07 5.96
N MET A 5 -0.05 -22.68 4.68
CA MET A 5 1.05 -22.00 4.03
C MET A 5 1.24 -20.63 4.67
N SER A 6 0.19 -19.84 4.81
CA SER A 6 0.25 -18.53 5.48
C SER A 6 0.73 -18.62 6.93
N GLU A 7 0.29 -19.64 7.69
CA GLU A 7 0.77 -19.88 9.06
C GLU A 7 2.27 -20.22 9.10
N PHE A 8 2.73 -21.08 8.18
CA PHE A 8 4.16 -21.37 8.01
C PHE A 8 4.94 -20.10 7.63
N THR A 9 4.45 -19.34 6.65
CA THR A 9 5.10 -18.15 6.13
C THR A 9 5.17 -17.04 7.19
N SER A 10 4.14 -16.90 8.04
CA SER A 10 4.16 -15.99 9.19
C SER A 10 5.22 -16.41 10.21
N THR A 11 5.27 -17.69 10.58
CA THR A 11 6.27 -18.21 11.53
C THR A 11 7.69 -18.02 10.99
N PHE A 12 7.87 -18.29 9.69
CA PHE A 12 9.15 -18.13 8.99
C PHE A 12 9.59 -16.67 8.89
N HIS A 13 8.64 -15.76 8.67
CA HIS A 13 8.88 -14.31 8.67
C HIS A 13 9.33 -13.83 10.05
N ASP A 14 8.65 -14.27 11.11
CA ASP A 14 9.01 -13.92 12.49
C ASP A 14 10.41 -14.42 12.88
N GLU A 15 10.79 -15.62 12.42
CA GLU A 15 12.09 -16.23 12.74
C GLU A 15 13.28 -15.64 11.96
N LEU A 16 13.09 -15.23 10.69
CA LEU A 16 14.20 -14.83 9.82
C LEU A 16 14.32 -13.33 9.58
N VAL A 17 13.19 -12.63 9.49
CA VAL A 17 13.14 -11.20 9.17
C VAL A 17 12.86 -10.42 10.45
N GLY A 18 11.85 -10.88 11.20
CA GLY A 18 11.23 -10.11 12.27
C GLY A 18 10.39 -8.96 11.68
N CYS A 19 9.19 -8.73 12.21
CA CYS A 19 8.30 -7.67 11.69
C CYS A 19 8.81 -6.24 11.99
N ALA A 20 9.74 -6.07 12.92
CA ALA A 20 10.23 -4.74 13.31
C ALA A 20 11.08 -4.08 12.21
N GLY A 21 10.45 -3.22 11.40
CA GLY A 21 11.10 -2.43 10.36
C GLY A 21 10.72 -2.80 8.92
N ASP A 22 10.06 -3.95 8.72
CA ASP A 22 9.59 -4.42 7.42
C ASP A 22 8.46 -3.52 6.88
N ILE A 23 8.34 -3.50 5.55
CA ILE A 23 7.27 -2.81 4.84
C ILE A 23 6.32 -3.88 4.31
N LEU A 24 5.10 -3.88 4.84
CA LEU A 24 4.03 -4.76 4.37
C LEU A 24 3.18 -4.02 3.35
N CYS A 25 3.25 -4.45 2.10
CA CYS A 25 2.42 -3.92 1.02
C CYS A 25 1.11 -4.70 0.95
N ILE A 26 -0.02 -4.01 0.96
CA ILE A 26 -1.35 -4.59 0.82
C ILE A 26 -2.01 -4.04 -0.43
N ASP A 27 -2.36 -4.93 -1.34
CA ASP A 27 -3.01 -4.55 -2.59
C ASP A 27 -3.89 -5.69 -3.12
N GLY A 28 -4.85 -5.31 -3.96
CA GLY A 28 -5.80 -6.21 -4.59
C GLY A 28 -5.47 -6.49 -6.05
N LYS A 29 -5.73 -7.72 -6.49
CA LYS A 29 -5.61 -8.14 -7.87
C LYS A 29 -6.84 -8.91 -8.33
N ALA A 30 -7.34 -8.57 -9.52
CA ALA A 30 -8.36 -9.35 -10.18
C ALA A 30 -7.79 -10.65 -10.75
N MET A 31 -8.39 -11.80 -10.40
CA MET A 31 -7.92 -13.13 -10.81
C MET A 31 -8.53 -13.54 -12.16
N ARG A 32 -8.13 -12.90 -13.27
CA ARG A 32 -8.81 -13.01 -14.58
C ARG A 32 -8.85 -14.42 -15.16
N GLY A 33 -7.90 -15.26 -14.78
CA GLY A 33 -7.89 -16.70 -15.13
C GLY A 33 -8.97 -17.51 -14.39
N THR A 34 -9.62 -16.96 -13.38
CA THR A 34 -10.60 -17.67 -12.54
C THR A 34 -12.01 -17.23 -12.85
N VAL A 35 -12.88 -18.20 -13.12
CA VAL A 35 -14.33 -18.00 -13.25
C VAL A 35 -15.01 -18.95 -12.27
N LEU A 36 -15.62 -18.39 -11.23
CA LEU A 36 -16.38 -19.16 -10.25
C LEU A 36 -17.71 -19.65 -10.85
N GLU A 37 -18.40 -20.58 -10.17
CA GLU A 37 -19.66 -21.16 -10.65
C GLU A 37 -20.76 -20.12 -10.93
N ASN A 38 -20.74 -19.00 -10.21
CA ASN A 38 -21.61 -17.85 -10.42
C ASN A 38 -21.20 -16.93 -11.59
N GLY A 39 -20.17 -17.30 -12.36
CA GLY A 39 -19.65 -16.53 -13.49
C GLY A 39 -18.77 -15.34 -13.10
N ARG A 40 -18.48 -15.12 -11.81
CA ARG A 40 -17.65 -14.01 -11.35
C ARG A 40 -16.16 -14.33 -11.44
N THR A 41 -15.39 -13.30 -11.75
CA THR A 41 -13.94 -13.25 -11.55
C THR A 41 -13.67 -12.66 -10.16
N PRO A 42 -13.08 -13.42 -9.22
CA PRO A 42 -12.83 -12.92 -7.87
C PRO A 42 -11.61 -12.00 -7.84
N ASP A 43 -11.60 -11.08 -6.88
CA ASP A 43 -10.40 -10.33 -6.51
C ASP A 43 -9.72 -11.02 -5.32
N ILE A 44 -8.39 -10.97 -5.29
CA ILE A 44 -7.58 -11.42 -4.17
C ILE A 44 -6.81 -10.23 -3.60
N VAL A 45 -6.78 -10.12 -2.27
CA VAL A 45 -5.97 -9.14 -1.56
C VAL A 45 -4.79 -9.86 -0.93
N SER A 46 -3.59 -9.35 -1.16
CA SER A 46 -2.33 -9.96 -0.74
C SER A 46 -1.61 -9.04 0.24
N ALA A 47 -0.97 -9.62 1.26
CA ALA A 47 -0.04 -8.94 2.16
C ALA A 47 1.37 -9.41 1.82
N TYR A 48 2.15 -8.55 1.18
CA TYR A 48 3.49 -8.84 0.70
C TYR A 48 4.54 -8.23 1.62
N SER A 49 5.46 -9.04 2.12
CA SER A 49 6.63 -8.59 2.88
C SER A 49 7.72 -8.17 1.92
N LEU A 50 8.17 -6.92 2.03
CA LEU A 50 9.22 -6.41 1.15
C LEU A 50 10.60 -6.95 1.55
N GLU A 51 10.90 -7.02 2.85
CA GLU A 51 12.17 -7.57 3.33
C GLU A 51 12.25 -9.09 3.14
N GLY A 52 11.14 -9.80 3.36
CA GLY A 52 11.06 -11.24 3.11
C GLY A 52 10.99 -11.60 1.62
N GLY A 53 10.39 -10.74 0.81
CA GLY A 53 10.23 -10.94 -0.64
C GLY A 53 9.11 -11.93 -1.01
N PHE A 54 8.20 -12.25 -0.09
CA PHE A 54 7.12 -13.22 -0.27
C PHE A 54 5.78 -12.75 0.31
N THR A 55 4.69 -13.39 -0.12
CA THR A 55 3.34 -13.11 0.37
C THR A 55 3.09 -13.82 1.70
N LEU A 56 2.82 -13.05 2.76
CA LEU A 56 2.52 -13.57 4.10
C LEU A 56 1.14 -14.19 4.17
N ALA A 57 0.15 -13.49 3.63
CA ALA A 57 -1.23 -13.93 3.63
C ALA A 57 -1.99 -13.41 2.42
N THR A 58 -3.09 -14.10 2.12
CA THR A 58 -4.06 -13.67 1.11
C THR A 58 -5.48 -13.80 1.64
N ASP A 59 -6.37 -12.96 1.12
CA ASP A 59 -7.81 -13.06 1.34
C ASP A 59 -8.55 -12.86 0.02
N MET A 60 -9.52 -13.72 -0.29
CA MET A 60 -10.31 -13.60 -1.52
C MET A 60 -11.58 -12.82 -1.23
N CYS A 61 -11.86 -11.81 -2.06
CA CYS A 61 -13.08 -11.03 -1.97
C CYS A 61 -14.31 -11.90 -2.30
N GLU A 62 -15.20 -12.05 -1.32
CA GLU A 62 -16.49 -12.74 -1.44
C GLU A 62 -17.48 -12.01 -2.37
N GLU A 63 -18.63 -12.65 -2.65
CA GLU A 63 -19.58 -12.27 -3.71
C GLU A 63 -20.13 -10.84 -3.65
N LYS A 64 -20.11 -10.23 -2.47
CA LYS A 64 -20.59 -8.87 -2.19
C LYS A 64 -19.60 -8.08 -1.33
N SER A 65 -18.35 -8.52 -1.31
CA SER A 65 -17.29 -7.87 -0.54
C SER A 65 -16.34 -7.14 -1.50
N ASN A 66 -15.61 -6.18 -0.97
CA ASN A 66 -14.55 -5.46 -1.67
C ASN A 66 -13.26 -5.54 -0.85
N GLU A 67 -12.18 -5.02 -1.42
CA GLU A 67 -10.88 -4.96 -0.76
C GLU A 67 -10.97 -4.31 0.63
N ILE A 68 -11.80 -3.27 0.81
CA ILE A 68 -12.01 -2.58 2.09
C ILE A 68 -12.48 -3.55 3.18
N THR A 69 -13.31 -4.54 2.86
CA THR A 69 -13.76 -5.57 3.81
C THR A 69 -12.78 -6.73 3.97
N SER A 70 -11.94 -6.99 2.97
CA SER A 70 -10.95 -8.08 2.98
C SER A 70 -9.65 -7.68 3.69
N VAL A 71 -9.22 -6.42 3.59
CA VAL A 71 -8.02 -5.90 4.26
C VAL A 71 -8.06 -6.13 5.78
N PRO A 72 -9.17 -5.85 6.51
CA PRO A 72 -9.24 -6.21 7.92
C PRO A 72 -9.07 -7.72 8.18
N LYS A 73 -9.69 -8.60 7.38
CA LYS A 73 -9.55 -10.05 7.53
C LYS A 73 -8.12 -10.51 7.27
N LEU A 74 -7.46 -9.89 6.30
CA LEU A 74 -6.07 -10.12 5.97
C LEU A 74 -5.15 -9.69 7.12
N LEU A 75 -5.38 -8.50 7.69
CA LEU A 75 -4.65 -8.00 8.85
C LEU A 75 -4.81 -8.91 10.07
N ASP A 76 -5.90 -9.67 10.23
CA ASP A 76 -6.02 -10.66 11.32
C ASP A 76 -5.02 -11.81 11.18
N LYS A 77 -4.67 -12.18 9.95
CA LYS A 77 -3.84 -13.34 9.61
C LYS A 77 -2.34 -13.05 9.61
N VAL A 78 -1.95 -11.78 9.73
CA VAL A 78 -0.57 -11.32 9.64
C VAL A 78 -0.19 -10.61 10.93
N ASP A 79 1.03 -10.84 11.41
CA ASP A 79 1.63 -9.98 12.43
C ASP A 79 2.14 -8.70 11.76
N VAL A 80 1.67 -7.55 12.24
CA VAL A 80 2.05 -6.23 11.74
C VAL A 80 2.74 -5.40 12.82
N SER A 81 3.04 -5.99 13.98
CA SER A 81 3.63 -5.29 15.11
C SER A 81 5.04 -4.79 14.79
N GLY A 82 5.23 -3.46 14.78
CA GLY A 82 6.49 -2.83 14.39
C GLY A 82 6.76 -2.78 12.88
N CYS A 83 5.87 -3.32 12.05
CA CYS A 83 5.92 -3.18 10.59
C CYS A 83 5.31 -1.83 10.15
N ILE A 84 5.65 -1.39 8.92
CA ILE A 84 4.99 -0.27 8.25
C ILE A 84 4.09 -0.80 7.13
N VAL A 85 2.78 -0.67 7.30
CA VAL A 85 1.78 -1.08 6.33
C VAL A 85 1.56 -0.01 5.27
N THR A 86 1.73 -0.38 4.01
CA THR A 86 1.32 0.43 2.85
C THR A 86 0.15 -0.24 2.16
N ALA A 87 -0.79 0.55 1.65
CA ALA A 87 -1.97 0.03 0.97
C ALA A 87 -2.48 1.02 -0.07
N ASP A 88 -3.34 0.54 -0.97
CA ASP A 88 -4.06 1.45 -1.87
C ASP A 88 -4.87 2.50 -1.09
N ALA A 89 -5.05 3.65 -1.72
CA ALA A 89 -5.78 4.78 -1.18
C ALA A 89 -7.19 4.40 -0.71
N MET A 90 -7.88 3.47 -1.38
CA MET A 90 -9.22 3.02 -0.96
C MET A 90 -9.23 2.39 0.45
N SER A 91 -8.11 1.80 0.86
CA SER A 91 -7.90 1.19 2.18
C SER A 91 -7.67 2.21 3.29
N PHE A 92 -7.58 3.51 2.97
CA PHE A 92 -7.55 4.58 3.97
C PHE A 92 -8.92 4.80 4.63
N GLN A 93 -9.31 3.83 5.46
CA GLN A 93 -10.56 3.78 6.21
C GLN A 93 -10.27 3.69 7.70
N LYS A 94 -11.10 4.36 8.51
CA LYS A 94 -10.94 4.41 9.96
C LYS A 94 -10.75 3.03 10.60
N ALA A 95 -11.58 2.06 10.22
CA ALA A 95 -11.50 0.69 10.76
C ALA A 95 -10.18 -0.01 10.42
N ILE A 96 -9.63 0.20 9.20
CA ILE A 96 -8.35 -0.39 8.79
C ILE A 96 -7.20 0.29 9.55
N ILE A 97 -7.21 1.62 9.63
CA ILE A 97 -6.19 2.40 10.34
C ILE A 97 -6.14 2.04 11.83
N ASP A 98 -7.30 1.90 12.48
CA ASP A 98 -7.37 1.49 13.87
C ASP A 98 -6.83 0.10 14.07
N LYS A 99 -7.20 -0.83 13.19
CA LYS A 99 -6.75 -2.22 13.28
C LYS A 99 -5.23 -2.35 13.15
N ILE A 100 -4.61 -1.61 12.24
CA ILE A 100 -3.14 -1.58 12.09
C ILE A 100 -2.50 -1.13 13.41
N ARG A 101 -3.01 -0.04 14.01
CA ARG A 101 -2.50 0.49 15.28
C ARG A 101 -2.76 -0.40 16.48
N GLU A 102 -3.94 -1.00 16.57
CA GLU A 102 -4.30 -1.95 17.63
C GLU A 102 -3.36 -3.16 17.63
N LYS A 103 -2.89 -3.59 16.45
CA LYS A 103 -1.86 -4.61 16.30
C LYS A 103 -0.42 -4.10 16.46
N GLY A 104 -0.23 -2.82 16.80
CA GLY A 104 1.10 -2.22 17.02
C GLY A 104 1.89 -1.92 15.73
N GLY A 105 1.22 -1.93 14.58
CA GLY A 105 1.82 -1.53 13.31
C GLY A 105 1.69 -0.03 13.05
N ASP A 106 2.58 0.46 12.19
CA ASP A 106 2.48 1.77 11.58
C ASP A 106 1.91 1.69 10.17
N PHE A 107 1.48 2.81 9.61
CA PHE A 107 1.04 2.86 8.21
C PHE A 107 1.59 4.05 7.45
N LEU A 108 1.65 3.93 6.12
CA LEU A 108 1.79 5.03 5.17
C LEU A 108 0.87 4.75 3.97
N ILE A 109 -0.24 5.48 3.87
CA ILE A 109 -1.27 5.21 2.86
C ILE A 109 -1.63 6.51 2.14
N GLU A 110 -1.84 6.42 0.83
CA GLU A 110 -2.18 7.58 0.00
C GLU A 110 -3.57 8.11 0.36
N LEU A 111 -3.68 9.44 0.43
CA LEU A 111 -4.92 10.15 0.67
C LEU A 111 -5.46 10.67 -0.67
N LYS A 112 -6.59 10.10 -1.11
CA LYS A 112 -7.31 10.53 -2.31
C LYS A 112 -8.68 11.12 -1.97
N ALA A 113 -9.52 11.28 -2.99
CA ALA A 113 -10.88 11.81 -2.87
C ALA A 113 -11.84 10.92 -2.07
N ASN A 114 -11.45 9.72 -1.66
CA ASN A 114 -12.24 8.86 -0.77
C ASN A 114 -12.39 9.43 0.66
N GLN A 115 -11.50 10.34 1.08
CA GLN A 115 -11.65 11.12 2.32
C GLN A 115 -11.60 12.63 2.04
N ARG A 116 -12.56 13.14 1.25
CA ARG A 116 -12.59 14.54 0.76
C ARG A 116 -12.30 15.60 1.83
N THR A 117 -12.99 15.52 2.97
CA THR A 117 -12.83 16.51 4.05
C THR A 117 -11.41 16.55 4.60
N LEU A 118 -10.81 15.38 4.80
CA LEU A 118 -9.41 15.29 5.25
C LEU A 118 -8.47 15.76 4.15
N ARG A 119 -8.71 15.36 2.89
CA ARG A 119 -7.89 15.73 1.75
C ARG A 119 -7.82 17.25 1.58
N TYR A 120 -8.95 17.93 1.50
CA TYR A 120 -9.01 19.39 1.33
C TYR A 120 -8.42 20.12 2.53
N GLY A 121 -8.74 19.67 3.75
CA GLY A 121 -8.14 20.24 4.96
C GLY A 121 -6.61 20.15 4.94
N VAL A 122 -6.07 19.00 4.51
CA VAL A 122 -4.63 18.84 4.35
C VAL A 122 -4.08 19.77 3.26
N GLU A 123 -4.72 19.87 2.09
CA GLU A 123 -4.27 20.73 0.99
C GLU A 123 -4.17 22.19 1.40
N ASP A 124 -5.21 22.72 2.04
CA ASP A 124 -5.25 24.12 2.46
C ASP A 124 -4.20 24.42 3.54
N ASN A 125 -4.05 23.52 4.52
CA ASN A 125 -3.14 23.74 5.63
C ASN A 125 -1.66 23.61 5.26
N VAL A 126 -1.29 22.74 4.32
CA VAL A 126 0.12 22.61 3.90
C VAL A 126 0.64 23.79 3.09
N GLU A 127 -0.24 24.63 2.53
CA GLU A 127 0.17 25.88 1.88
C GLU A 127 0.50 26.97 2.92
N LEU A 128 -0.05 26.87 4.13
CA LEU A 128 0.14 27.83 5.22
C LEU A 128 1.21 27.38 6.23
N ALA A 129 1.60 26.11 6.20
CA ALA A 129 2.56 25.52 7.12
C ALA A 129 3.95 25.36 6.49
N GLU A 130 4.99 25.50 7.30
CA GLU A 130 6.35 25.12 6.89
C GLU A 130 6.56 23.61 7.06
N PRO A 131 7.18 22.93 6.08
CA PRO A 131 7.52 21.52 6.23
C PRO A 131 8.58 21.32 7.31
N VAL A 132 8.40 20.29 8.11
CA VAL A 132 9.34 19.90 9.18
C VAL A 132 10.60 19.24 8.60
N ASP A 133 10.47 18.60 7.45
CA ASP A 133 11.58 17.97 6.73
C ASP A 133 11.28 17.96 5.22
N VAL A 134 12.32 18.09 4.40
CA VAL A 134 12.24 18.14 2.93
C VAL A 134 13.35 17.29 2.33
N TYR A 135 12.99 16.44 1.38
CA TYR A 135 13.93 15.61 0.64
C TYR A 135 13.66 15.72 -0.86
N SER A 136 14.72 15.93 -1.65
CA SER A 136 14.64 15.96 -3.10
C SER A 136 15.42 14.80 -3.70
N GLU A 137 14.86 14.17 -4.72
CA GLU A 137 15.41 13.01 -5.42
C GLU A 137 15.39 13.24 -6.94
N GLY A 138 16.44 12.78 -7.63
CA GLY A 138 16.62 12.94 -9.07
C GLY A 138 17.50 14.14 -9.45
N PRO A 139 17.52 14.55 -10.73
CA PRO A 139 16.69 14.03 -11.82
C PRO A 139 17.06 12.59 -12.23
N PHE A 140 16.07 11.80 -12.63
CA PHE A 140 16.24 10.45 -13.17
C PHE A 140 15.77 10.38 -14.62
N LEU A 141 16.46 9.61 -15.47
CA LEU A 141 16.02 9.34 -16.84
C LEU A 141 15.45 7.92 -16.93
N GLU A 142 14.13 7.82 -17.04
CA GLU A 142 13.42 6.53 -17.15
C GLU A 142 12.38 6.60 -18.27
N HIS A 143 12.34 5.58 -19.13
CA HIS A 143 11.34 5.45 -20.20
C HIS A 143 11.16 6.73 -21.08
N GLY A 144 12.24 7.49 -21.29
CA GLY A 144 12.23 8.74 -22.07
C GLY A 144 11.69 9.97 -21.31
N ARG A 145 11.52 9.87 -19.99
CA ARG A 145 11.08 10.95 -19.10
C ARG A 145 12.20 11.31 -18.12
N ILE A 146 12.35 12.61 -17.86
CA ILE A 146 13.20 13.15 -16.81
C ILE A 146 12.31 13.45 -15.62
N GLU A 147 12.57 12.82 -14.48
CA GLU A 147 11.72 12.98 -13.29
C GLU A 147 12.50 13.46 -12.09
N THR A 148 11.96 14.47 -11.41
CA THR A 148 12.44 14.98 -10.12
C THR A 148 11.31 14.85 -9.10
N ARG A 149 11.61 14.37 -7.90
CA ARG A 149 10.65 14.18 -6.81
C ARG A 149 11.06 15.00 -5.61
N VAL A 150 10.10 15.69 -5.00
CA VAL A 150 10.30 16.41 -3.73
C VAL A 150 9.28 15.87 -2.73
N CYS A 151 9.78 15.31 -1.64
CA CYS A 151 9.01 14.87 -0.49
C CYS A 151 9.07 15.93 0.60
N ARG A 152 7.91 16.35 1.12
CA ARG A 152 7.76 17.29 2.23
C ARG A 152 6.96 16.64 3.34
N ILE A 153 7.44 16.76 4.57
CA ILE A 153 6.75 16.25 5.75
C ILE A 153 6.16 17.41 6.53
N PHE A 154 4.91 17.26 6.95
CA PHE A 154 4.24 18.16 7.86
C PHE A 154 3.75 17.38 9.08
N ARG A 155 4.01 17.91 10.27
CA ARG A 155 3.56 17.34 11.55
C ARG A 155 2.79 18.40 12.31
N GLY A 156 1.71 17.99 12.95
CA GLY A 156 0.88 18.91 13.71
C GLY A 156 -0.59 18.51 13.63
N ASN A 157 -1.26 18.57 14.77
CA ASN A 157 -2.67 18.16 14.87
C ASN A 157 -3.61 19.12 14.15
N ASP A 158 -3.16 20.34 13.86
CA ASP A 158 -3.94 21.38 13.17
C ASP A 158 -4.02 21.15 11.65
N LEU A 159 -3.18 20.26 11.10
CA LEU A 159 -3.20 19.87 9.68
C LEU A 159 -4.33 18.89 9.34
N ILE A 160 -4.91 18.25 10.36
CA ILE A 160 -5.84 17.13 10.23
C ILE A 160 -7.24 17.58 10.65
N THR A 161 -8.12 17.75 9.67
CA THR A 161 -9.56 17.87 9.93
C THR A 161 -10.10 16.57 10.54
N ASP A 162 -11.06 16.67 11.45
CA ASP A 162 -11.64 15.54 12.17
C ASP A 162 -10.61 14.72 12.97
N ARG A 163 -9.64 15.37 13.61
CA ARG A 163 -8.59 14.73 14.43
C ARG A 163 -9.10 13.64 15.39
N LYS A 164 -10.30 13.83 15.98
CA LYS A 164 -10.92 12.86 16.89
C LYS A 164 -11.25 11.55 16.18
N LYS A 165 -11.65 11.62 14.90
CA LYS A 165 -11.86 10.44 14.05
C LYS A 165 -10.55 9.69 13.90
N TRP A 166 -9.42 10.34 13.63
CA TRP A 166 -8.19 9.62 13.28
C TRP A 166 -7.28 9.26 14.45
N ASN A 167 -7.73 9.46 15.69
CA ASN A 167 -7.16 8.91 16.93
C ASN A 167 -5.63 8.90 17.02
N GLY A 168 -4.97 10.05 16.88
CA GLY A 168 -3.53 10.14 17.15
C GLY A 168 -2.81 11.25 16.40
N ASN A 169 -1.49 11.28 16.63
CA ASN A 169 -0.55 12.14 15.90
C ASN A 169 -0.34 11.54 14.51
N LEU A 170 -0.71 12.31 13.48
CA LEU A 170 -0.49 11.93 12.09
C LEU A 170 0.62 12.77 11.49
N THR A 171 1.38 12.13 10.61
CA THR A 171 2.32 12.78 9.72
C THR A 171 1.66 12.90 8.35
N VAL A 172 1.58 14.12 7.83
CA VAL A 172 1.20 14.36 6.44
C VAL A 172 2.46 14.35 5.60
N VAL A 173 2.46 13.55 4.54
CA VAL A 173 3.56 13.48 3.58
C VAL A 173 3.03 13.96 2.25
N GLU A 174 3.69 14.96 1.67
CA GLU A 174 3.40 15.41 0.32
C GLU A 174 4.55 15.04 -0.60
N ILE A 175 4.25 14.38 -1.71
CA ILE A 175 5.21 14.05 -2.77
C ILE A 175 4.81 14.82 -4.01
N ARG A 176 5.70 15.72 -4.45
CA ARG A 176 5.59 16.47 -5.71
C ARG A 176 6.53 15.83 -6.73
N THR A 177 5.97 15.36 -7.84
CA THR A 177 6.74 14.84 -8.97
C THR A 177 6.67 15.85 -10.10
N ALA A 178 7.82 16.28 -10.60
CA ALA A 178 7.93 17.03 -11.85
C ALA A 178 8.51 16.10 -12.91
N THR A 179 7.83 16.02 -14.06
CA THR A 179 8.21 15.16 -15.17
C THR A 179 8.39 16.00 -16.43
N GLU A 180 9.49 15.81 -17.14
CA GLU A 180 9.75 16.38 -18.45
C GLU A 180 9.96 15.28 -19.48
N ARG A 181 9.18 15.28 -20.55
CA ARG A 181 9.30 14.29 -21.61
C ARG A 181 10.38 14.71 -22.61
N LYS A 182 11.37 13.84 -22.87
CA LYS A 182 12.50 14.19 -23.76
C LYS A 182 12.12 14.43 -25.22
N SER A 183 11.05 13.80 -25.70
CA SER A 183 10.69 13.85 -27.12
C SER A 183 10.16 15.21 -27.57
N ASP A 184 9.44 15.90 -26.70
CA ASP A 184 8.72 17.14 -27.01
C ASP A 184 8.93 18.26 -25.97
N GLY A 185 9.69 17.98 -24.90
CA GLY A 185 9.92 18.91 -23.80
C GLY A 185 8.69 19.16 -22.92
N GLN A 186 7.62 18.36 -23.07
CA GLN A 186 6.38 18.56 -22.33
C GLN A 186 6.62 18.35 -20.83
N LYS A 187 6.23 19.34 -20.04
CA LYS A 187 6.33 19.33 -18.57
C LYS A 187 4.98 19.01 -17.96
N SER A 188 4.98 18.13 -16.97
CA SER A 188 3.83 17.87 -16.11
C SER A 188 4.28 17.83 -14.65
N SER A 189 3.33 18.09 -13.76
CA SER A 189 3.56 17.95 -12.33
C SER A 189 2.42 17.20 -11.69
N GLU A 190 2.76 16.35 -10.73
CA GLU A 190 1.80 15.59 -9.94
C GLU A 190 2.05 15.83 -8.46
N ARG A 191 0.95 15.94 -7.69
CA ARG A 191 1.00 16.14 -6.25
C ARG A 191 0.20 15.02 -5.59
N ARG A 192 0.90 14.19 -4.82
CA ARG A 192 0.30 13.12 -4.02
C ARG A 192 0.44 13.43 -2.55
N PHE A 193 -0.54 13.01 -1.78
CA PHE A 193 -0.51 13.14 -0.33
C PHE A 193 -0.69 11.79 0.30
N TYR A 194 0.03 11.55 1.38
CA TYR A 194 -0.06 10.35 2.19
C TYR A 194 -0.24 10.77 3.65
N VAL A 195 -0.86 9.88 4.41
CA VAL A 195 -0.99 10.01 5.85
C VAL A 195 -0.26 8.84 6.48
N SER A 196 0.46 9.12 7.55
CA SER A 196 1.25 8.12 8.26
C SER A 196 1.15 8.25 9.76
N SER A 197 1.15 7.12 10.48
CA SER A 197 1.45 7.09 11.92
C SER A 197 2.96 7.02 12.20
N PHE A 198 3.76 6.55 11.23
CA PHE A 198 5.20 6.47 11.36
C PHE A 198 5.85 7.84 11.31
N HIS A 199 6.74 8.13 12.26
CA HIS A 199 7.47 9.40 12.34
C HIS A 199 8.88 9.28 11.75
N GLY A 200 8.96 9.02 10.44
CA GLY A 200 10.23 8.96 9.70
C GLY A 200 10.70 10.30 9.12
N SER A 201 11.89 10.30 8.50
CA SER A 201 12.39 11.42 7.69
C SER A 201 11.74 11.48 6.30
N ALA A 202 11.83 12.62 5.63
CA ALA A 202 11.26 12.83 4.29
C ALA A 202 11.82 11.83 3.29
N ARG A 203 13.12 11.52 3.41
CA ARG A 203 13.78 10.47 2.61
C ARG A 203 13.19 9.08 2.87
N ARG A 204 13.01 8.69 4.14
CA ARG A 204 12.50 7.35 4.49
C ARG A 204 11.05 7.18 4.04
N LEU A 205 10.17 8.15 4.33
CA LEU A 205 8.77 8.11 3.89
C LEU A 205 8.64 8.15 2.36
N SER A 206 9.47 8.95 1.68
CA SER A 206 9.51 8.94 0.22
C SER A 206 9.92 7.59 -0.35
N THR A 207 10.85 6.90 0.31
CA THR A 207 11.27 5.55 -0.09
C THR A 207 10.14 4.55 0.12
N ILE A 208 9.51 4.53 1.30
CA ILE A 208 8.40 3.62 1.62
C ILE A 208 7.24 3.80 0.61
N ALA A 209 6.87 5.05 0.29
CA ALA A 209 5.80 5.31 -0.68
C ALA A 209 6.09 4.73 -2.07
N ARG A 210 7.35 4.73 -2.52
CA ARG A 210 7.73 4.08 -3.79
C ARG A 210 7.74 2.56 -3.67
N MET A 211 8.24 2.05 -2.54
CA MET A 211 8.37 0.63 -2.28
C MET A 211 7.02 -0.11 -2.26
N HIS A 212 5.92 0.60 -2.06
CA HIS A 212 4.58 0.04 -2.24
C HIS A 212 4.41 -0.70 -3.58
N TRP A 213 4.97 -0.17 -4.68
CA TRP A 213 4.90 -0.78 -6.02
C TRP A 213 5.61 -2.14 -6.15
N ALA A 214 6.35 -2.59 -5.13
CA ALA A 214 6.88 -3.95 -5.11
C ALA A 214 5.77 -5.01 -5.18
N ILE A 215 4.58 -4.73 -4.61
CA ILE A 215 3.46 -5.66 -4.70
C ILE A 215 2.96 -5.85 -6.14
N GLU A 216 3.01 -4.79 -6.95
CA GLU A 216 2.65 -4.86 -8.37
C GLU A 216 3.69 -5.62 -9.19
N SER A 217 4.96 -5.56 -8.77
CA SER A 217 6.01 -6.42 -9.35
C SER A 217 5.73 -7.88 -9.04
N MET A 218 5.33 -8.19 -7.80
CA MET A 218 4.90 -9.53 -7.40
C MET A 218 3.67 -9.99 -8.21
N HIS A 219 2.64 -9.16 -8.36
CA HIS A 219 1.48 -9.46 -9.20
C HIS A 219 1.86 -9.77 -10.65
N TRP A 220 2.82 -9.02 -11.20
CA TRP A 220 3.33 -9.26 -12.55
C TRP A 220 4.07 -10.59 -12.66
N ASP A 221 4.86 -10.97 -11.66
CA ASP A 221 5.55 -12.27 -11.65
C ASP A 221 4.56 -13.43 -11.63
N LEU A 222 3.46 -13.32 -10.87
CA LEU A 222 2.37 -14.31 -10.89
C LEU A 222 1.76 -14.44 -12.29
N ASP A 223 1.48 -13.32 -12.95
CA ASP A 223 0.89 -13.33 -14.29
C ASP A 223 1.85 -13.85 -15.36
N ARG A 224 3.10 -13.38 -15.33
CA ARG A 224 4.05 -13.62 -16.41
C ARG A 224 4.74 -14.97 -16.27
N ASN A 225 5.21 -15.29 -15.06
CA ASN A 225 6.02 -16.48 -14.82
C ASN A 225 5.12 -17.67 -14.46
N LEU A 226 4.10 -17.46 -13.62
CA LEU A 226 3.19 -18.53 -13.19
C LEU A 226 1.91 -18.63 -14.03
N ARG A 227 1.75 -17.74 -15.03
CA ARG A 227 0.63 -17.75 -15.98
C ARG A 227 -0.73 -17.70 -15.26
N GLN A 228 -0.80 -16.99 -14.14
CA GLN A 228 -1.97 -16.94 -13.26
C GLN A 228 -3.25 -16.60 -14.05
N ASP A 229 -3.21 -15.53 -14.85
CA ASP A 229 -4.35 -15.08 -15.66
C ASP A 229 -4.63 -15.92 -16.92
N PHE A 230 -3.65 -16.66 -17.42
CA PHE A 230 -3.82 -17.48 -18.62
C PHE A 230 -4.43 -18.85 -18.33
N ILE A 231 -4.14 -19.42 -17.15
CA ILE A 231 -4.62 -20.75 -16.77
C ILE A 231 -6.02 -20.64 -16.18
N ARG A 232 -6.98 -21.29 -16.84
CA ARG A 232 -8.37 -21.31 -16.38
C ARG A 232 -8.52 -22.13 -15.10
N ARG A 233 -9.18 -21.53 -14.11
CA ARG A 233 -9.51 -22.17 -12.82
C ARG A 233 -10.98 -21.98 -12.50
N ASN A 234 -11.58 -23.01 -11.92
CA ASN A 234 -13.01 -23.06 -11.59
C ASN A 234 -13.27 -23.17 -10.08
N SER A 235 -12.24 -23.13 -9.23
CA SER A 235 -12.40 -23.14 -7.77
C SER A 235 -11.55 -22.08 -7.09
N ALA A 236 -12.12 -21.44 -6.08
CA ALA A 236 -11.43 -20.43 -5.26
C ALA A 236 -10.12 -20.94 -4.66
N ARG A 237 -10.11 -22.20 -4.19
CA ARG A 237 -8.91 -22.83 -3.62
C ARG A 237 -7.79 -22.96 -4.64
N SER A 238 -8.09 -23.36 -5.88
CA SER A 238 -7.08 -23.48 -6.94
C SER A 238 -6.51 -22.13 -7.36
N ALA A 239 -7.32 -21.08 -7.30
CA ALA A 239 -6.91 -19.72 -7.64
C ALA A 239 -5.88 -19.18 -6.64
N ARG A 240 -6.11 -19.37 -5.34
CA ARG A 240 -5.26 -18.84 -4.25
C ARG A 240 -3.90 -19.52 -4.08
N ASN A 241 -3.69 -20.69 -4.66
CA ASN A 241 -2.47 -21.46 -4.40
C ASN A 241 -1.21 -20.78 -4.95
N LEU A 242 -1.30 -20.05 -6.06
CA LEU A 242 -0.15 -19.37 -6.66
C LEU A 242 0.25 -18.13 -5.86
N ASP A 243 -0.71 -17.45 -5.26
CA ASP A 243 -0.50 -16.25 -4.45
C ASP A 243 0.09 -16.55 -3.06
N THR A 244 0.30 -17.83 -2.74
CA THR A 244 0.95 -18.29 -1.49
C THR A 244 2.33 -18.90 -1.73
N ILE A 245 2.88 -18.80 -2.94
CA ILE A 245 4.23 -19.24 -3.31
C ILE A 245 5.18 -18.07 -3.15
#